data_AF-A0A2V5VEB8-F1
#
_entry.id   AF-A0A2V5VEB8-F1
#
_cell.length_a   1.000
_cell.length_b   1.000
_cell.length_c   1.000
_cell.angle_alpha   90.00
_cell.angle_beta   90.00
_cell.angle_gamma   90.00
#
_symmetry.space_group_name_H-M   'P 1'
#
loop_
_entity.id
_entity.type
_entity.pdbx_description
1 polymer ?
#
loop_
_entity_poly.entity_id
_entity_poly.type
_entity_poly.pdbx_seq_one_letter_code
_entity_poly.pdbx_strand_id
1 'polypeptide(L)'
;MVQFWTIFAAAFLASAVEFVEAFTIVLVIGVTVNWRSSFVGMGAALVALAVIVGVFGVGLIRVIPIEALRLVVGVLLLLFGLKWLKKALLRYSGLKAVHDEEAIYEAQLAELKSKGIVGSKRLDSFGVATSFKSVLLEGLEVAFIVLTFGLQVN
;
A
#
# COMPACT_ATOMS: atom_id res chain seq x y z
N MET A 1 -23.44 -8.98 -20.68
CA MET A 1 -23.04 -10.00 -19.69
C MET A 1 -21.54 -10.25 -19.66
N VAL A 2 -20.88 -10.58 -20.78
CA VAL A 2 -19.42 -10.86 -20.79
C VAL A 2 -18.59 -9.69 -20.24
N GLN A 3 -18.88 -8.45 -20.65
CA GLN A 3 -18.18 -7.25 -20.18
C GLN A 3 -18.29 -7.03 -18.66
N PHE A 4 -19.45 -7.33 -18.06
CA PHE A 4 -19.64 -7.23 -16.61
C PHE A 4 -18.74 -8.21 -15.86
N TRP A 5 -18.69 -9.47 -16.30
CA TRP A 5 -17.85 -10.49 -15.67
C TRP A 5 -16.36 -10.19 -15.82
N THR A 6 -15.94 -9.63 -16.96
CA THR A 6 -14.53 -9.22 -17.16
C THR A 6 -14.14 -8.08 -16.23
N ILE A 7 -14.97 -7.03 -16.13
CA ILE A 7 -14.70 -5.87 -15.26
C ILE A 7 -14.73 -6.29 -13.79
N PHE A 8 -15.70 -7.12 -13.40
CA PHE A 8 -15.77 -7.68 -12.05
C PHE A 8 -14.52 -8.50 -11.71
N ALA A 9 -14.11 -9.43 -12.58
CA ALA A 9 -12.94 -10.26 -12.34
C ALA A 9 -11.65 -9.42 -12.27
N ALA A 10 -11.48 -8.44 -13.15
CA ALA A 10 -10.33 -7.55 -13.14
C ALA A 10 -10.27 -6.72 -11.84
N ALA A 11 -11.38 -6.09 -11.44
CA ALA A 11 -11.44 -5.30 -10.22
C ALA A 11 -11.25 -6.17 -8.96
N PHE A 12 -11.83 -7.37 -8.93
CA PHE A 12 -11.69 -8.31 -7.82
C PHE A 12 -10.25 -8.80 -7.66
N LEU A 13 -9.63 -9.28 -8.75
CA LEU A 13 -8.25 -9.78 -8.71
C LEU A 13 -7.25 -8.67 -8.37
N ALA A 14 -7.43 -7.47 -8.93
CA ALA A 14 -6.59 -6.32 -8.58
C ALA A 14 -6.76 -5.95 -7.09
N SER A 15 -8.00 -5.82 -6.60
CA SER A 15 -8.25 -5.51 -5.18
C SER A 15 -7.77 -6.60 -4.23
N ALA A 16 -7.68 -7.86 -4.67
CA ALA A 16 -7.16 -8.95 -3.87
C ALA A 16 -5.64 -8.81 -3.61
N VAL A 17 -4.88 -8.27 -4.57
CA VAL A 17 -3.45 -7.97 -4.38
C VAL A 17 -3.29 -6.91 -3.29
N GLU A 18 -4.01 -5.79 -3.41
CA GLU A 18 -3.98 -4.70 -2.42
C GLU A 18 -4.37 -5.18 -1.01
N PHE A 19 -5.38 -6.06 -0.93
CA PHE A 19 -5.77 -6.66 0.34
C PHE A 19 -4.64 -7.49 0.95
N VAL A 20 -3.93 -8.30 0.15
CA VAL A 20 -2.82 -9.12 0.64
C VAL A 20 -1.66 -8.25 1.11
N GLU A 21 -1.37 -7.14 0.43
CA GLU A 21 -0.33 -6.19 0.84
C GLU A 21 -0.67 -5.54 2.18
N ALA A 22 -1.89 -4.99 2.32
CA ALA A 22 -2.36 -4.41 3.58
C ALA A 22 -2.36 -5.44 4.72
N PHE A 23 -2.88 -6.64 4.45
CA PHE A 23 -2.96 -7.72 5.43
C PHE A 23 -1.58 -8.16 5.91
N THR A 24 -0.61 -8.27 5.00
CA THR A 24 0.76 -8.70 5.33
C THR A 24 1.43 -7.70 6.26
N ILE A 25 1.28 -6.39 6.02
CA ILE A 25 1.83 -5.38 6.93
C ILE A 25 1.13 -5.40 8.30
N VAL A 26 -0.19 -5.54 8.34
CA VAL A 26 -0.95 -5.68 9.59
C VAL A 26 -0.47 -6.91 10.39
N LEU A 27 -0.21 -8.03 9.71
CA LEU A 27 0.32 -9.25 10.32
C LEU A 27 1.75 -9.04 10.83
N VAL A 28 2.63 -8.44 10.03
CA VAL A 28 4.01 -8.14 10.43
C VAL A 28 4.02 -7.28 11.70
N ILE A 29 3.23 -6.20 11.76
CA ILE A 29 3.13 -5.36 12.95
C ILE A 29 2.49 -6.10 14.13
N GLY A 30 1.51 -6.97 13.88
CA GLY A 30 0.88 -7.79 14.90
C GLY A 30 1.86 -8.73 15.60
N VAL A 31 2.74 -9.37 14.81
CA VAL A 31 3.72 -10.37 15.28
C VAL A 31 5.00 -9.72 15.85
N THR A 32 5.47 -8.62 15.25
CA THR A 32 6.76 -7.99 15.64
C THR A 32 6.61 -6.92 16.74
N VAL A 33 5.53 -6.15 16.72
CA VAL A 33 5.30 -5.04 17.65
C VAL A 33 4.26 -5.43 18.70
N ASN A 34 2.98 -5.42 18.32
CA ASN A 34 1.86 -6.00 19.08
C ASN A 34 0.54 -5.94 18.30
N TRP A 35 -0.31 -6.95 18.51
CA TRP A 35 -1.65 -7.06 17.90
C TRP A 35 -2.59 -5.89 18.22
N ARG A 36 -2.51 -5.31 19.42
CA ARG A 36 -3.40 -4.20 19.82
C ARG A 36 -3.17 -2.96 18.95
N SER A 37 -1.91 -2.60 18.73
CA SER A 37 -1.52 -1.44 17.92
C SER A 37 -1.85 -1.67 16.46
N SER A 38 -1.65 -2.90 15.97
CA SER A 38 -1.99 -3.27 14.60
C SER A 38 -3.49 -3.10 14.31
N PHE A 39 -4.36 -3.65 15.17
CA PHE A 39 -5.81 -3.53 14.99
C PHE A 39 -6.33 -2.11 15.21
N VAL A 40 -5.75 -1.34 16.15
CA VAL A 40 -6.13 0.07 16.33
C VAL A 40 -5.77 0.90 15.09
N GLY A 41 -4.56 0.71 14.53
CA GLY A 41 -4.16 1.37 13.29
C GLY A 41 -5.06 1.00 12.11
N MET A 42 -5.32 -0.29 11.92
CA MET A 42 -6.24 -0.81 10.89
C MET A 42 -7.65 -0.23 11.04
N GLY A 43 -8.22 -0.28 12.25
CA GLY A 43 -9.57 0.23 12.51
C GLY A 43 -9.68 1.73 12.25
N ALA A 44 -8.71 2.52 12.69
CA ALA A 44 -8.66 3.95 12.41
C ALA A 44 -8.54 4.24 10.92
N ALA A 45 -7.75 3.46 10.17
CA ALA A 45 -7.60 3.60 8.73
C ALA A 45 -8.90 3.27 7.99
N LEU A 46 -9.62 2.21 8.37
CA LEU A 46 -10.91 1.86 7.78
C LEU A 46 -11.96 2.96 7.98
N VAL A 47 -12.00 3.57 9.16
CA VAL A 47 -12.89 4.71 9.43
C VAL A 47 -12.51 5.91 8.56
N ALA A 48 -11.22 6.26 8.51
CA ALA A 48 -10.74 7.37 7.68
C ALA A 48 -11.03 7.12 6.20
N LEU A 49 -10.79 5.89 5.71
CA LEU A 49 -11.06 5.49 4.34
C LEU A 49 -12.56 5.59 4.02
N ALA A 50 -13.43 5.11 4.91
CA ALA A 50 -14.88 5.22 4.73
C ALA A 50 -15.33 6.70 4.63
N VAL A 51 -14.77 7.58 5.45
CA VAL A 51 -15.03 9.03 5.37
C VAL A 51 -14.52 9.61 4.04
N ILE A 52 -13.30 9.28 3.64
CA ILE A 52 -12.71 9.77 2.38
C ILE A 52 -13.55 9.30 1.18
N VAL A 53 -13.86 8.01 1.09
CA VAL A 53 -14.66 7.44 0.00
C VAL A 53 -16.08 8.03 0.01
N GLY A 54 -16.69 8.19 1.19
CA GLY A 54 -18.03 8.78 1.32
C GLY A 54 -18.10 10.25 0.87
N VAL A 55 -17.06 11.04 1.15
CA VAL A 55 -17.01 12.47 0.77
C VAL A 55 -16.56 12.66 -0.68
N PHE A 56 -15.53 11.93 -1.11
CA PHE A 56 -14.83 12.20 -2.37
C PHE A 56 -15.15 11.20 -3.50
N GLY A 57 -15.68 10.01 -3.20
CA GLY A 57 -15.70 8.87 -4.13
C GLY A 57 -16.26 9.18 -5.52
N VAL A 58 -17.49 9.72 -5.60
CA VAL A 58 -18.10 10.06 -6.90
C VAL A 58 -17.78 11.50 -7.35
N GLY A 59 -17.49 12.39 -6.39
CA GLY A 59 -17.27 13.81 -6.65
C GLY A 59 -15.91 14.10 -7.30
N LEU A 60 -14.86 13.39 -6.89
CA LEU A 60 -13.49 13.70 -7.31
C LEU A 60 -13.23 13.39 -8.79
N ILE A 61 -13.85 12.33 -9.31
CA ILE A 61 -13.65 11.88 -10.70
C ILE A 61 -14.29 12.83 -11.72
N ARG A 62 -15.32 13.58 -11.33
CA ARG A 62 -15.96 14.57 -12.20
C ARG A 62 -15.16 15.85 -12.36
N VAL A 63 -14.25 16.14 -11.42
CA VAL A 63 -13.54 17.42 -11.33
C VAL A 63 -12.12 17.31 -11.87
N ILE A 64 -11.49 16.13 -11.81
CA ILE A 64 -10.10 15.95 -12.24
C ILE A 64 -10.02 15.59 -13.72
N PRO A 65 -9.33 16.38 -14.57
CA PRO A 65 -9.13 16.06 -15.97
C PRO A 65 -8.20 14.85 -16.12
N ILE A 66 -8.74 13.76 -16.68
CA ILE A 66 -8.06 12.46 -16.78
C ILE A 66 -6.74 12.53 -17.56
N GLU A 67 -6.64 13.40 -18.56
CA GLU A 67 -5.43 13.55 -19.38
C GLU A 67 -4.26 14.15 -18.58
N ALA A 68 -4.52 15.13 -17.72
CA ALA A 68 -3.50 15.70 -16.85
C ALA A 68 -3.03 14.67 -15.83
N LEU A 69 -3.97 13.91 -15.24
CA LEU A 69 -3.64 12.83 -14.30
C LEU A 69 -2.78 11.76 -14.98
N ARG A 70 -3.14 11.32 -16.19
CA ARG A 70 -2.39 10.33 -16.96
C ARG A 70 -0.97 10.80 -17.29
N LEU A 71 -0.80 12.07 -17.66
CA LEU A 71 0.52 12.65 -17.91
C LEU A 71 1.37 12.65 -16.64
N VAL A 72 0.81 13.14 -15.52
CA VAL A 72 1.53 13.22 -14.23
C VAL A 72 1.91 11.83 -13.75
N VAL A 73 0.96 10.90 -13.71
CA VAL A 73 1.20 9.51 -13.28
C VAL A 73 2.19 8.84 -14.23
N GLY A 74 2.06 9.01 -15.54
CA GLY A 74 3.01 8.46 -16.52
C GLY A 74 4.43 8.96 -16.33
N VAL A 75 4.61 10.26 -16.07
CA VAL A 75 5.93 10.84 -15.76
C VAL A 75 6.49 10.28 -14.46
N LEU A 76 5.68 10.19 -13.40
CA LEU A 76 6.10 9.60 -12.13
C LEU A 76 6.52 8.14 -12.30
N LEU A 77 5.73 7.34 -13.01
CA LEU A 77 6.04 5.93 -13.30
C LEU A 77 7.35 5.79 -14.09
N LEU A 78 7.60 6.66 -15.07
CA LEU A 78 8.88 6.68 -15.78
C LEU A 78 10.04 7.01 -14.85
N LEU A 79 9.91 8.02 -14.00
CA LEU A 79 10.98 8.42 -13.06
C LEU A 79 11.26 7.33 -12.02
N PHE A 80 10.24 6.70 -11.45
CA PHE A 80 10.40 5.58 -10.54
C PHE A 80 10.98 4.36 -11.26
N GLY A 81 10.45 4.00 -12.43
CA GLY A 81 10.94 2.90 -13.25
C GLY A 81 12.42 3.06 -13.63
N LEU A 82 12.86 4.26 -13.99
CA LEU A 82 14.27 4.55 -14.28
C LEU A 82 15.18 4.36 -13.07
N LYS A 83 14.75 4.75 -11.87
CA LYS A 83 15.51 4.50 -10.63
C LYS A 83 15.69 3.01 -10.37
N TRP A 84 14.65 2.22 -10.61
CA TRP A 84 14.68 0.77 -10.46
C TRP A 84 15.53 0.10 -11.53
N LEU A 85 15.37 0.48 -12.80
CA LEU A 85 16.17 0.00 -13.92
C LEU A 85 17.66 0.26 -13.69
N LYS A 86 18.02 1.48 -13.26
CA LYS A 86 19.40 1.82 -12.89
C LYS A 86 19.93 0.89 -11.80
N LYS A 87 19.15 0.66 -10.73
CA LYS A 87 19.56 -0.24 -9.63
C LYS A 87 19.71 -1.69 -10.12
N ALA A 88 18.82 -2.15 -10.99
CA ALA A 88 18.87 -3.49 -11.56
C ALA A 88 20.11 -3.69 -12.45
N LEU A 89 20.39 -2.73 -13.34
CA LEU A 89 21.59 -2.75 -14.20
C LEU A 89 22.88 -2.77 -13.37
N LEU A 90 22.99 -1.89 -12.37
CA LEU A 90 24.17 -1.86 -11.48
C LEU A 90 24.35 -3.17 -10.70
N ARG A 91 23.26 -3.84 -10.34
CA ARG A 91 23.31 -5.12 -9.61
C ARG A 91 23.66 -6.28 -10.54
N TYR A 92 23.14 -6.27 -11.76
CA TYR A 92 23.49 -7.24 -12.79
C TYR A 92 24.95 -7.11 -13.24
N SER A 93 25.47 -5.88 -13.33
CA SER A 93 26.86 -5.61 -13.71
C SER A 93 27.87 -5.80 -12.57
N GLY A 94 27.44 -6.26 -11.39
CA GLY A 94 28.30 -6.44 -10.21
C GLY A 94 28.79 -5.15 -9.53
N LEU A 95 28.38 -3.97 -10.03
CA LEU A 95 28.75 -2.66 -9.47
C LEU A 95 27.96 -2.28 -8.22
N LYS A 96 26.95 -3.09 -7.88
CA LYS A 96 26.16 -2.96 -6.66
C LYS A 96 25.92 -4.33 -6.05
N ALA A 97 26.32 -4.51 -4.79
CA ALA A 97 26.11 -5.75 -4.05
C ALA A 97 24.64 -6.21 -4.12
N VAL A 98 24.42 -7.52 -4.16
CA VAL A 98 23.08 -8.14 -4.13
C VAL A 98 22.34 -7.72 -2.85
N HIS A 99 21.02 -7.57 -2.92
CA HIS A 99 20.25 -7.25 -1.72
C HIS A 99 20.17 -8.52 -0.87
N ASP A 100 20.79 -8.47 0.31
CA ASP A 100 20.64 -9.51 1.33
C ASP A 100 19.53 -9.07 2.28
N GLU A 101 18.34 -9.67 2.13
CA GLU A 101 17.19 -9.33 2.95
C GLU A 101 17.34 -9.80 4.40
N GLU A 102 18.08 -10.88 4.63
CA GLU A 102 18.28 -11.45 5.96
C GLU A 102 19.15 -10.52 6.81
N ALA A 103 20.27 -10.05 6.26
CA ALA A 103 21.13 -9.08 6.94
C ALA A 103 20.44 -7.74 7.23
N ILE A 104 19.57 -7.28 6.31
CA ILE A 104 18.80 -6.04 6.49
C ILE A 104 17.75 -6.23 7.59
N TYR A 105 17.06 -7.37 7.58
CA TYR A 105 16.07 -7.70 8.59
C TYR A 105 16.69 -7.75 9.99
N GLU A 106 17.84 -8.43 10.15
CA GLU A 106 18.54 -8.50 11.43
C GLU A 106 18.97 -7.12 11.94
N ALA A 107 19.50 -6.28 11.06
CA ALA A 107 19.90 -4.91 11.40
C ALA A 107 18.70 -4.06 11.85
N GLN A 108 17.59 -4.12 11.11
CA GLN A 108 16.37 -3.40 11.47
C GLN A 108 15.77 -3.93 12.78
N LEU A 109 15.76 -5.24 12.99
CA LEU A 109 15.26 -5.84 14.22
C LEU A 109 16.10 -5.44 15.43
N ALA A 110 17.43 -5.37 15.29
CA ALA A 110 18.33 -4.89 16.34
C ALA A 110 18.08 -3.40 16.67
N GLU A 111 17.82 -2.57 15.66
CA GLU A 111 17.46 -1.16 15.85
C GLU A 111 16.09 -1.00 16.54
N LEU A 112 15.09 -1.80 16.15
CA LEU A 112 13.77 -1.78 16.79
C LEU A 112 13.85 -2.27 18.25
N LYS A 113 14.70 -3.27 18.53
CA LYS A 113 14.98 -3.73 19.90
C LYS A 113 15.66 -2.65 20.73
N SER A 114 16.64 -1.94 20.19
CA SER A 114 17.34 -0.86 20.93
C SER A 114 16.41 0.31 21.25
N LYS A 115 15.39 0.54 20.42
CA LYS A 115 14.32 1.52 20.67
C LYS A 115 13.21 1.03 21.62
N GLY A 116 13.26 -0.23 22.07
CA GLY A 116 12.26 -0.82 22.97
C GLY A 116 10.88 -1.03 22.33
N ILE A 117 10.79 -1.02 20.99
CA ILE A 117 9.54 -1.16 20.24
C ILE A 117 9.08 -2.63 20.21
N VAL A 118 10.03 -3.57 20.27
CA VAL A 118 9.75 -5.02 20.24
C VAL A 118 9.25 -5.50 21.60
N GLY A 119 8.06 -6.11 21.63
CA GLY A 119 7.50 -6.75 22.85
C GLY A 119 6.76 -5.82 23.81
N SER A 120 6.46 -4.58 23.41
CA SER A 120 5.63 -3.67 24.20
C SER A 120 4.19 -4.20 24.31
N LYS A 121 3.71 -4.46 25.54
CA LYS A 121 2.29 -4.79 25.81
C LYS A 121 1.35 -3.58 25.69
N ARG A 122 1.91 -2.38 25.54
CA ARG A 122 1.19 -1.10 25.45
C ARG A 122 0.96 -0.73 23.99
N LEU A 123 0.04 0.22 23.77
CA LEU A 123 -0.13 0.83 22.46
C LEU A 123 1.17 1.51 22.05
N ASP A 124 1.70 1.06 20.91
CA ASP A 124 2.93 1.56 20.33
C ASP A 124 2.57 2.45 19.14
N SER A 125 3.03 3.71 19.18
CA SER A 125 2.71 4.70 18.15
C SER A 125 3.28 4.34 16.78
N PHE A 126 4.43 3.66 16.74
CA PHE A 126 5.00 3.17 15.49
C PHE A 126 4.15 2.06 14.88
N GLY A 127 3.70 1.10 15.71
CA GLY A 127 2.80 0.03 15.26
C GLY A 127 1.47 0.59 14.73
N VAL A 128 0.84 1.50 15.48
CA VAL A 128 -0.42 2.15 15.07
C VAL A 128 -0.22 2.92 13.76
N ALA A 129 0.81 3.77 13.67
CA ALA A 129 1.04 4.61 12.48
C ALA A 129 1.36 3.78 11.23
N THR A 130 2.09 2.67 11.38
CA THR A 130 2.48 1.82 10.26
C THR A 130 1.28 1.04 9.71
N SER A 131 0.52 0.37 10.59
CA SER A 131 -0.71 -0.31 10.19
C SER A 131 -1.76 0.67 9.64
N PHE A 132 -1.88 1.86 10.23
CA PHE A 132 -2.78 2.89 9.70
C PHE A 132 -2.40 3.33 8.29
N LYS A 133 -1.12 3.69 8.08
CA LYS A 133 -0.65 4.18 6.77
C LYS A 133 -0.79 3.13 5.68
N SER A 134 -0.42 1.88 5.97
CA SER A 134 -0.52 0.80 4.99
C SER A 134 -1.98 0.51 4.63
N VAL A 135 -2.87 0.27 5.60
CA VAL A 135 -4.29 -0.01 5.32
C VAL A 135 -4.97 1.14 4.61
N LEU A 136 -4.63 2.39 4.97
CA LEU A 136 -5.17 3.56 4.28
C LEU A 136 -4.67 3.67 2.83
N LEU A 137 -3.38 3.39 2.59
CA LEU A 137 -2.77 3.48 1.27
C LEU A 137 -3.37 2.42 0.34
N GLU A 138 -3.27 1.14 0.70
CA GLU A 138 -3.79 0.05 -0.15
C GLU A 138 -5.31 0.14 -0.30
N GLY A 139 -6.01 0.56 0.77
CA GLY A 139 -7.45 0.79 0.73
C GLY A 139 -7.87 1.91 -0.24
N LEU A 140 -7.05 2.95 -0.40
CA LEU A 140 -7.26 3.97 -1.42
C LEU A 140 -7.01 3.41 -2.82
N GLU A 141 -6.00 2.56 -3.00
CA GLU A 141 -5.75 1.89 -4.29
C GLU A 141 -6.95 1.02 -4.70
N VAL A 142 -7.49 0.23 -3.77
CA VAL A 142 -8.74 -0.53 -3.98
C VAL A 142 -9.89 0.40 -4.40
N ALA A 143 -10.06 1.54 -3.72
CA ALA A 143 -11.10 2.50 -4.07
C ALA A 143 -10.91 3.04 -5.50
N PHE A 144 -9.68 3.37 -5.90
CA PHE A 144 -9.36 3.80 -7.26
C PHE A 144 -9.63 2.72 -8.30
N ILE A 145 -9.22 1.47 -8.05
CA ILE A 145 -9.47 0.32 -8.92
C ILE A 145 -10.98 0.17 -9.15
N VAL A 146 -11.76 0.07 -8.08
CA VAL A 146 -13.21 -0.18 -8.15
C VAL A 146 -13.93 0.97 -8.83
N LEU A 147 -13.61 2.22 -8.49
CA LEU A 147 -14.23 3.39 -9.12
C LEU A 147 -13.88 3.49 -10.60
N THR A 148 -12.62 3.27 -10.97
CA THR A 148 -12.15 3.38 -12.38
C THR A 148 -12.76 2.29 -13.26
N PHE A 149 -12.82 1.05 -12.77
CA PHE A 149 -13.45 -0.05 -13.49
C PHE A 149 -14.98 0.05 -13.50
N GLY A 150 -15.59 0.47 -12.38
CA GLY A 150 -17.03 0.66 -12.27
C GLY A 150 -17.59 1.71 -13.23
N LEU A 151 -16.83 2.77 -13.53
CA LEU A 151 -17.22 3.78 -14.51
C LEU A 151 -17.30 3.27 -15.96
N GLN A 152 -16.66 2.14 -16.26
CA GLN A 152 -16.66 1.52 -17.60
C GLN A 152 -17.85 0.56 -17.82
N VAL A 153 -18.68 0.35 -16.78
CA VAL A 153 -19.88 -0.51 -16.84
C VAL A 153 -21.11 0.26 -17.37
N ASN A 154 -20.99 1.58 -17.59
CA ASN A 154 -22.04 2.44 -18.14
C ASN A 154 -22.00 2.52 -19.67
#